data_AF-A0A8T6FI56-F1
#
_entry.id   AF-A0A8T6FI56-F1
#
_cell.length_a   1.000
_cell.length_b   1.000
_cell.length_c   1.000
_cell.angle_alpha   90.00
_cell.angle_beta   90.00
_cell.angle_gamma   90.00
#
_symmetry.space_group_name_H-M   'P 1'
#
loop_
_entity.id
_entity.type
_entity.pdbx_description
1 polymer ?
#
loop_
_entity_poly.entity_id
_entity_poly.type
_entity_poly.pdbx_seq_one_letter_code
_entity_poly.pdbx_strand_id
1 'polypeptide(L)'
;MDFMVSMCFAAGQSDRIVRDVSVDSAFLVVDAFAVFAVALIATQYLRLMPSNINAQLLGVLCLAEICHVVLGRYQYGYWISEPFRIALSPAAETILNLGRNMAPGIFLFLSHSMLRDGKRLPKALLVLFVVQLLLEEPVHFFIGQGFPAERLLTETVPTMLQTVFVGWAMFWIVAEWPSDLIEARRGVRFLFLLVVGVTMLLAGLLQRVVIPPNEVENYYAHMFLIAIYTLVAFVVLVRTLSRDSAHLLQLSR
;
A
#
# COMPACT_ATOMS: atom_id res chain seq x y z
N MET A 1 4.67 47.03 26.86
CA MET A 1 5.44 45.96 26.19
C MET A 1 4.63 44.66 26.11
N ASP A 2 3.83 44.32 27.11
CA ASP A 2 3.07 43.03 27.15
C ASP A 2 2.02 42.86 26.05
N PHE A 3 1.40 43.94 25.57
CA PHE A 3 0.38 43.86 24.52
C PHE A 3 0.97 43.46 23.15
N MET A 4 2.20 43.90 22.85
CA MET A 4 2.86 43.63 21.58
C MET A 4 3.42 42.21 21.52
N VAL A 5 3.87 41.67 22.65
CA VAL A 5 4.31 40.27 22.79
C VAL A 5 3.12 39.31 22.67
N SER A 6 1.96 39.65 23.27
CA SER A 6 0.74 38.85 23.15
C SER A 6 0.19 38.81 21.71
N MET A 7 0.26 39.93 20.98
CA MET A 7 -0.16 40.00 19.58
C MET A 7 0.77 39.21 18.63
N CYS A 8 2.10 39.28 18.83
CA CYS A 8 3.05 38.46 18.07
C CYS A 8 2.89 36.96 18.35
N PHE A 9 2.56 36.58 19.60
CA PHE A 9 2.29 35.19 19.96
C PHE A 9 1.00 34.67 19.31
N ALA A 10 -0.08 35.48 19.33
CA ALA A 10 -1.34 35.15 18.68
C ALA A 10 -1.21 35.05 17.14
N ALA A 11 -0.44 35.95 16.51
CA ALA A 11 -0.16 35.88 15.08
C ALA A 11 0.66 34.64 14.71
N GLY A 12 1.70 34.31 15.50
CA GLY A 12 2.49 33.10 15.30
C GLY A 12 1.72 31.80 15.54
N GLN A 13 0.74 31.81 16.45
CA GLN A 13 -0.14 30.67 16.70
C GLN A 13 -1.18 30.50 15.58
N SER A 14 -1.75 31.60 15.07
CA SER A 14 -2.67 31.56 13.92
C SER A 14 -1.98 31.05 12.66
N ASP A 15 -0.75 31.50 12.39
CA ASP A 15 0.01 31.06 11.22
C ASP A 15 0.36 29.57 11.27
N ARG A 16 0.62 29.02 12.47
CA ARG A 16 0.85 27.57 12.64
C ARG A 16 -0.43 26.77 12.39
N ILE A 17 -1.55 27.18 12.99
CA ILE A 17 -2.84 26.49 12.80
C ILE A 17 -3.25 26.46 11.32
N VAL A 18 -3.09 27.57 10.60
CA VAL A 18 -3.41 27.62 9.16
C VAL A 18 -2.49 26.70 8.35
N ARG A 19 -1.19 26.64 8.69
CA ARG A 19 -0.24 25.73 8.03
C ARG A 19 -0.58 24.27 8.30
N ASP A 20 -0.87 23.89 9.54
CA ASP A 20 -1.16 22.51 9.90
C ASP A 20 -2.44 22.02 9.21
N VAL A 21 -3.49 22.85 9.17
CA VAL A 21 -4.72 22.56 8.41
C VAL A 21 -4.45 22.44 6.90
N SER A 22 -3.53 23.24 6.35
CA SER A 22 -3.16 23.15 4.93
C SER A 22 -2.41 21.87 4.58
N VAL A 23 -1.59 21.35 5.48
CA VAL A 23 -0.83 20.10 5.28
C VAL A 23 -1.75 18.89 5.40
N ASP A 24 -2.60 18.84 6.43
CA ASP A 24 -3.52 17.72 6.64
C ASP A 24 -4.56 17.58 5.52
N SER A 25 -5.04 18.71 5.00
CA SER A 25 -5.92 18.72 3.84
C SER A 25 -5.22 18.23 2.57
N ALA A 26 -3.97 18.63 2.33
CA ALA A 26 -3.18 18.10 1.22
C ALA A 26 -2.97 16.59 1.34
N PHE A 27 -2.64 16.09 2.53
CA PHE A 27 -2.50 14.66 2.79
C PHE A 27 -3.82 13.90 2.63
N LEU A 28 -4.95 14.48 3.02
CA LEU A 28 -6.26 13.88 2.76
C LEU A 28 -6.54 13.78 1.25
N VAL A 29 -6.20 14.81 0.48
CA VAL A 29 -6.34 14.77 -0.99
C VAL A 29 -5.47 13.67 -1.59
N VAL A 30 -4.23 13.50 -1.11
CA VAL A 30 -3.35 12.41 -1.55
C VAL A 30 -3.97 11.05 -1.28
N ASP A 31 -4.47 10.79 -0.06
CA ASP A 31 -5.10 9.52 0.30
C ASP A 31 -6.36 9.25 -0.53
N ALA A 32 -7.23 10.25 -0.68
CA ALA A 32 -8.45 10.14 -1.46
C ALA A 32 -8.14 9.84 -2.93
N PHE A 33 -7.11 10.50 -3.48
CA PHE A 33 -6.66 10.27 -4.84
C PHE A 33 -6.01 8.90 -5.01
N ALA A 34 -5.25 8.42 -4.03
CA ALA A 34 -4.68 7.08 -4.01
C ALA A 34 -5.79 6.02 -4.08
N VAL A 35 -6.77 6.09 -3.17
CA VAL A 35 -7.91 5.17 -3.13
C VAL A 35 -8.68 5.21 -4.44
N PHE A 36 -8.97 6.41 -4.96
CA PHE A 36 -9.68 6.58 -6.22
C PHE A 36 -8.93 5.96 -7.41
N ALA A 37 -7.65 6.27 -7.58
CA ALA A 37 -6.85 5.79 -8.70
C ALA A 37 -6.75 4.26 -8.69
N VAL A 38 -6.50 3.68 -7.51
CA VAL A 38 -6.35 2.23 -7.33
C VAL A 38 -7.68 1.49 -7.51
N ALA A 39 -8.79 2.06 -7.00
CA ALA A 39 -10.13 1.50 -7.23
C ALA A 39 -10.51 1.50 -8.72
N LEU A 40 -10.14 2.56 -9.46
CA LEU A 40 -10.35 2.61 -10.90
C LEU A 40 -9.52 1.56 -11.65
N ILE A 41 -8.25 1.39 -11.31
CA ILE A 41 -7.39 0.34 -11.88
C ILE A 41 -8.02 -1.04 -11.64
N ALA A 42 -8.38 -1.35 -10.39
CA ALA A 42 -9.02 -2.61 -10.03
C ALA A 42 -10.29 -2.84 -10.85
N THR A 43 -11.17 -1.85 -10.90
CA THR A 43 -12.45 -1.93 -11.61
C THR A 43 -12.25 -2.13 -13.11
N GLN A 44 -11.32 -1.41 -13.73
CA GLN A 44 -11.02 -1.53 -15.16
C GLN A 44 -10.54 -2.95 -15.49
N TYR A 45 -9.54 -3.45 -14.77
CA TYR A 45 -8.97 -4.77 -15.03
C TYR A 45 -9.96 -5.91 -14.75
N LEU A 46 -10.71 -5.85 -13.64
CA LEU A 46 -11.70 -6.87 -13.30
C LEU A 46 -12.88 -6.88 -14.27
N ARG A 47 -13.29 -5.72 -14.80
CA ARG A 47 -14.37 -5.66 -15.81
C ARG A 47 -13.91 -6.17 -17.17
N LEU A 48 -12.69 -5.83 -17.59
CA LEU A 48 -12.17 -6.24 -18.90
C LEU A 48 -11.80 -7.73 -18.95
N MET A 49 -11.31 -8.30 -17.84
CA MET A 49 -10.80 -9.67 -17.79
C MET A 49 -11.21 -10.41 -16.50
N PRO A 50 -12.52 -10.61 -16.23
CA PRO A 50 -13.01 -11.11 -14.95
C PRO A 50 -12.54 -12.53 -14.61
N SER A 51 -12.28 -13.37 -15.61
CA SER A 51 -11.81 -14.75 -15.43
C SER A 51 -10.28 -14.89 -15.43
N ASN A 52 -9.53 -13.81 -15.68
CA ASN A 52 -8.08 -13.84 -15.71
C ASN A 52 -7.51 -13.76 -14.29
N ILE A 53 -6.75 -14.78 -13.87
CA ILE A 53 -6.18 -14.85 -12.52
C ILE A 53 -5.27 -13.66 -12.19
N ASN A 54 -4.51 -13.13 -13.16
CA ASN A 54 -3.65 -11.97 -12.93
C ASN A 54 -4.47 -10.69 -12.71
N ALA A 55 -5.60 -10.54 -13.41
CA ALA A 55 -6.52 -9.42 -13.20
C ALA A 55 -7.20 -9.51 -11.81
N GLN A 56 -7.57 -10.73 -11.40
CA GLN A 56 -8.12 -10.98 -10.06
C GLN A 56 -7.10 -10.68 -8.96
N LEU A 57 -5.88 -11.20 -9.08
CA LEU A 57 -4.78 -10.94 -8.13
C LEU A 57 -4.43 -9.46 -8.06
N LEU A 58 -4.39 -8.75 -9.20
CA LEU A 58 -4.21 -7.30 -9.23
C LEU A 58 -5.38 -6.58 -8.52
N GLY A 59 -6.62 -7.02 -8.72
CA GLY A 59 -7.78 -6.47 -8.03
C GLY A 59 -7.71 -6.65 -6.51
N VAL A 60 -7.30 -7.83 -6.03
CA VAL A 60 -7.08 -8.09 -4.60
C VAL A 60 -5.93 -7.25 -4.06
N LEU A 61 -4.84 -7.08 -4.82
CA LEU A 61 -3.72 -6.21 -4.46
C LEU A 61 -4.18 -4.76 -4.32
N CYS A 62 -4.97 -4.26 -5.27
CA CYS A 62 -5.54 -2.93 -5.22
C CYS A 62 -6.46 -2.74 -4.00
N LEU A 63 -7.25 -3.76 -3.64
CA LEU A 63 -8.06 -3.74 -2.42
C LEU A 63 -7.19 -3.67 -1.16
N ALA A 64 -6.11 -4.45 -1.10
CA ALA A 64 -5.16 -4.43 0.00
C ALA A 64 -4.50 -3.05 0.19
N GLU A 65 -4.20 -2.36 -0.91
CA GLU A 65 -3.67 -0.99 -0.88
C GLU A 65 -4.71 0.03 -0.39
N ILE A 66 -5.98 -0.10 -0.79
CA ILE A 66 -7.06 0.70 -0.22
C ILE A 66 -7.15 0.48 1.30
N CYS A 67 -7.04 -0.78 1.75
CA CYS A 67 -6.98 -1.09 3.17
C CYS A 67 -5.78 -0.43 3.85
N HIS A 68 -4.59 -0.43 3.22
CA HIS A 68 -3.39 0.22 3.73
C HIS A 68 -3.60 1.73 3.95
N VAL A 69 -4.13 2.44 2.95
CA VAL A 69 -4.35 3.89 3.02
C VAL A 69 -5.37 4.25 4.10
N VAL A 70 -6.53 3.57 4.12
CA VAL A 70 -7.60 3.86 5.08
C VAL A 70 -7.15 3.56 6.51
N LEU A 71 -6.49 2.41 6.72
CA LEU A 71 -5.99 2.02 8.03
C LEU A 71 -4.87 2.95 8.50
N GLY A 72 -3.98 3.39 7.62
CA GLY A 72 -2.93 4.34 7.94
C GLY A 72 -3.48 5.64 8.51
N ARG A 73 -4.49 6.24 7.85
CA ARG A 73 -5.14 7.46 8.35
C ARG A 73 -5.78 7.29 9.74
N TYR A 74 -6.32 6.12 10.04
CA TYR A 74 -6.80 5.79 11.38
C TYR A 74 -5.66 5.66 12.39
N GLN A 75 -4.60 4.89 12.06
CA GLN A 75 -3.47 4.61 12.94
C GLN A 75 -2.65 5.88 13.29
N TYR A 76 -2.47 6.79 12.34
CA TYR A 76 -1.78 8.06 12.57
C TYR A 76 -2.70 9.19 13.06
N GLY A 77 -3.93 8.87 13.49
CA GLY A 77 -4.91 9.86 13.93
C GLY A 77 -4.40 10.82 15.02
N TYR A 78 -3.43 10.40 15.84
CA TYR A 78 -2.80 11.26 16.84
C TYR A 78 -2.12 12.51 16.22
N TRP A 79 -1.50 12.36 15.05
CA TRP A 79 -0.76 13.43 14.35
C TRP A 79 -1.63 14.24 13.37
N ILE A 80 -2.85 13.79 13.10
CA ILE A 80 -3.77 14.40 12.15
C ILE A 80 -4.74 15.31 12.92
N SER A 81 -5.10 16.48 12.40
CA SER A 81 -6.10 17.34 13.02
C SER A 81 -7.49 16.68 13.04
N GLU A 82 -8.26 16.89 14.11
CA GLU A 82 -9.59 16.29 14.33
C GLU A 82 -10.52 16.24 13.10
N PRO A 83 -10.70 17.32 12.30
CA PRO A 83 -11.61 17.29 11.14
C PRO A 83 -11.18 16.34 10.01
N PHE A 84 -9.93 15.87 9.99
CA PHE A 84 -9.37 15.00 8.94
C PHE A 84 -9.11 13.56 9.43
N ARG A 85 -9.47 13.24 10.68
CA ARG A 85 -9.36 11.90 11.27
C ARG A 85 -10.47 10.99 10.77
N ILE A 86 -10.18 9.69 10.74
CA ILE A 86 -11.19 8.65 10.52
C ILE A 86 -11.29 7.85 11.81
N ALA A 87 -12.52 7.54 12.23
CA ALA A 87 -12.78 6.60 13.31
C ALA A 87 -13.20 5.25 12.72
N LEU A 88 -12.61 4.16 13.19
CA LEU A 88 -12.95 2.80 12.81
C LEU A 88 -13.53 2.04 14.00
N SER A 89 -14.47 1.13 13.73
CA SER A 89 -14.85 0.12 14.72
C SER A 89 -13.73 -0.93 14.82
N PRO A 90 -13.60 -1.63 15.96
CA PRO A 90 -12.59 -2.69 16.10
C PRO A 90 -12.68 -3.77 15.00
N ALA A 91 -13.91 -4.12 14.59
CA ALA A 91 -14.11 -5.08 13.50
C ALA A 91 -13.60 -4.56 12.15
N ALA A 92 -13.83 -3.27 11.84
CA ALA A 92 -13.32 -2.66 10.62
C ALA A 92 -11.78 -2.58 10.64
N GLU A 93 -11.20 -2.23 11.78
CA GLU A 93 -9.74 -2.21 11.97
C GLU A 93 -9.11 -3.58 11.67
N THR A 94 -9.61 -4.66 12.28
CA THR A 94 -9.13 -6.03 12.03
C THR A 94 -9.25 -6.43 10.56
N ILE A 95 -10.39 -6.14 9.91
CA ILE A 95 -10.58 -6.47 8.48
C ILE A 95 -9.59 -5.71 7.60
N LEU A 96 -9.41 -4.41 7.84
CA LEU A 96 -8.48 -3.59 7.07
C LEU A 96 -7.03 -4.00 7.33
N ASN A 97 -6.69 -4.39 8.55
CA ASN A 97 -5.34 -4.85 8.87
C ASN A 97 -5.03 -6.16 8.15
N LEU A 98 -5.96 -7.12 8.19
CA LEU A 98 -5.85 -8.37 7.44
C LEU A 98 -5.70 -8.09 5.94
N GLY A 99 -6.56 -7.23 5.37
CA GLY A 99 -6.50 -6.84 3.96
C GLY A 99 -5.15 -6.24 3.58
N ARG A 100 -4.67 -5.27 4.35
CA ARG A 100 -3.35 -4.64 4.18
C ARG A 100 -2.23 -5.67 4.17
N ASN A 101 -2.25 -6.61 5.11
CA ASN A 101 -1.13 -7.52 5.29
C ASN A 101 -1.15 -8.73 4.34
N MET A 102 -2.24 -8.95 3.62
CA MET A 102 -2.26 -9.87 2.48
C MET A 102 -1.43 -9.34 1.30
N ALA A 103 -1.21 -8.02 1.19
CA ALA A 103 -0.60 -7.39 0.02
C ALA A 103 0.74 -8.03 -0.40
N PRO A 104 1.72 -8.26 0.50
CA PRO A 104 3.01 -8.84 0.12
C PRO A 104 2.90 -10.26 -0.46
N GLY A 105 2.02 -11.09 0.09
CA GLY A 105 1.79 -12.45 -0.42
C GLY A 105 1.02 -12.45 -1.74
N ILE A 106 0.02 -11.57 -1.89
CA ILE A 106 -0.68 -11.39 -3.16
C ILE A 106 0.26 -10.86 -4.24
N PHE A 107 1.14 -9.93 -3.89
CA PHE A 107 2.18 -9.41 -4.80
C PHE A 107 3.15 -10.49 -5.26
N LEU A 108 3.55 -11.39 -4.35
CA LEU A 108 4.32 -12.60 -4.69
C LEU A 108 3.58 -13.47 -5.71
N PHE A 109 2.31 -13.78 -5.48
CA PHE A 109 1.52 -14.61 -6.38
C PHE A 109 1.30 -13.95 -7.74
N LEU A 110 1.02 -12.64 -7.76
CA LEU A 110 0.88 -11.86 -8.97
C LEU A 110 2.19 -11.88 -9.78
N SER A 111 3.32 -11.58 -9.13
CA SER A 111 4.64 -11.57 -9.78
C SER A 111 5.00 -12.95 -10.32
N HIS A 112 4.73 -14.02 -9.57
CA HIS A 112 4.93 -15.39 -10.03
C HIS A 112 4.08 -15.69 -11.28
N SER A 113 2.79 -15.41 -11.21
CA SER A 113 1.81 -15.72 -12.25
C SER A 113 2.01 -14.90 -13.53
N MET A 114 2.61 -13.71 -13.42
CA MET A 114 2.89 -12.84 -14.58
C MET A 114 4.23 -13.13 -15.29
N LEU A 115 5.18 -13.76 -14.60
CA LEU A 115 6.57 -13.90 -15.06
C LEU A 115 6.99 -15.35 -15.25
N ARG A 116 6.31 -16.30 -14.61
CA ARG A 116 6.72 -17.70 -14.58
C ARG A 116 5.61 -18.61 -15.11
N ASP A 117 5.19 -18.34 -16.34
CA ASP A 117 4.17 -19.12 -17.04
C ASP A 117 4.48 -20.63 -16.98
N GLY A 118 3.51 -21.40 -16.47
CA GLY A 118 3.60 -22.86 -16.38
C GLY A 118 4.49 -23.43 -15.27
N LYS A 119 5.24 -22.60 -14.52
CA LYS A 119 6.02 -23.08 -13.37
C LYS A 119 5.10 -23.19 -12.14
N ARG A 120 5.39 -24.13 -11.24
CA ARG A 120 4.64 -24.27 -9.99
C ARG A 120 5.20 -23.32 -8.93
N LEU A 121 4.31 -22.66 -8.20
CA LEU A 121 4.69 -21.90 -7.01
C LEU A 121 5.28 -22.85 -5.97
N PRO A 122 6.44 -22.54 -5.37
CA PRO A 122 7.00 -23.32 -4.27
C PRO A 122 6.00 -23.46 -3.12
N LYS A 123 5.63 -24.69 -2.77
CA LYS A 123 4.65 -24.97 -1.69
C LYS A 123 5.05 -24.34 -0.36
N ALA A 124 6.35 -24.25 -0.09
CA ALA A 124 6.87 -23.60 1.12
C ALA A 124 6.42 -22.13 1.23
N LEU A 125 6.40 -21.37 0.13
CA LEU A 125 5.96 -19.98 0.14
C LEU A 125 4.46 -19.86 0.42
N LEU A 126 3.65 -20.79 -0.08
CA LEU A 126 2.23 -20.84 0.22
C LEU A 126 1.97 -21.14 1.71
N VAL A 127 2.70 -22.11 2.27
CA VAL A 127 2.61 -22.43 3.70
C VAL A 127 3.04 -21.23 4.55
N LEU A 128 4.16 -20.59 4.21
CA LEU A 128 4.64 -19.40 4.91
C LEU A 128 3.64 -18.25 4.83
N PHE A 129 2.96 -18.07 3.70
CA PHE A 129 1.92 -17.04 3.56
C PHE A 129 0.74 -17.30 4.52
N VAL A 130 0.25 -18.54 4.58
CA VAL A 130 -0.82 -18.90 5.53
C VAL A 130 -0.37 -18.69 6.98
N VAL A 131 0.84 -19.12 7.32
CA VAL A 131 1.42 -18.91 8.66
C VAL A 131 1.51 -17.41 8.97
N GLN A 132 2.00 -16.60 8.04
CA GLN A 132 2.11 -15.15 8.22
C GLN A 132 0.75 -14.49 8.51
N LEU A 133 -0.30 -14.85 7.77
CA LEU A 133 -1.64 -14.30 8.02
C LEU A 133 -2.22 -14.72 9.37
N LEU A 134 -1.95 -15.95 9.82
CA LEU A 134 -2.40 -16.44 11.11
C LEU A 134 -1.66 -15.77 12.28
N LEU A 135 -0.40 -15.37 12.08
CA LEU A 135 0.42 -14.72 13.09
C LEU A 135 0.09 -13.24 13.32
N GLU A 136 -0.67 -12.59 12.46
CA GLU A 136 -1.00 -11.17 12.64
C GLU A 136 -2.29 -11.00 13.42
N GLU A 137 -3.45 -11.18 12.79
CA GLU A 137 -4.74 -10.92 13.46
C GLU A 137 -5.24 -12.12 14.28
N PRO A 138 -5.28 -13.36 13.74
CA PRO A 138 -5.90 -14.46 14.45
C PRO A 138 -5.21 -14.83 15.75
N VAL A 139 -3.89 -14.66 15.83
CA VAL A 139 -3.12 -15.03 17.03
C VAL A 139 -3.54 -14.22 18.27
N HIS A 140 -4.00 -12.98 18.10
CA HIS A 140 -4.48 -12.14 19.19
C HIS A 140 -5.71 -12.71 19.92
N PHE A 141 -6.47 -13.62 19.28
CA PHE A 141 -7.55 -14.35 19.96
C PHE A 141 -7.05 -15.47 20.87
N PHE A 142 -5.80 -15.91 20.70
CA PHE A 142 -5.21 -17.04 21.43
C PHE A 142 -4.19 -16.62 22.48
N ILE A 143 -3.52 -15.47 22.30
CA ILE A 143 -2.56 -14.94 23.27
C ILE A 143 -3.23 -13.91 24.18
N GLY A 144 -2.94 -13.98 25.49
CA GLY A 144 -3.41 -12.98 26.45
C GLY A 144 -2.66 -11.65 26.30
N GLN A 145 -3.32 -10.54 26.64
CA GLN A 145 -2.67 -9.22 26.65
C GLN A 145 -1.43 -9.22 27.55
N GLY A 146 -0.33 -8.65 27.05
CA GLY A 146 0.94 -8.60 27.78
C GLY A 146 1.81 -9.85 27.64
N PHE A 147 1.55 -10.69 26.63
CA PHE A 147 2.43 -11.80 26.29
C PHE A 147 3.85 -11.28 25.98
N PRO A 148 4.92 -11.78 26.64
CA PRO A 148 6.26 -11.20 26.54
C PRO A 148 6.84 -11.12 25.12
N ALA A 149 6.36 -11.99 24.21
CA ALA A 149 6.79 -12.03 22.82
C ALA A 149 5.68 -11.60 21.84
N GLU A 150 4.66 -10.87 22.29
CA GLU A 150 3.54 -10.40 21.46
C GLU A 150 4.05 -9.63 20.24
N ARG A 151 4.82 -8.57 20.47
CA ARG A 151 5.41 -7.75 19.38
C ARG A 151 6.29 -8.55 18.41
N LEU A 152 7.06 -9.50 18.94
CA LEU A 152 7.90 -10.35 18.11
C LEU A 152 7.03 -11.22 17.19
N LEU A 153 5.98 -11.83 17.76
CA LEU A 153 5.13 -12.80 17.09
C LEU A 153 4.14 -12.15 16.09
N THR A 154 3.59 -10.98 16.43
CA THR A 154 2.50 -10.35 15.66
C THR A 154 2.95 -9.23 14.73
N GLU A 155 4.11 -8.63 14.98
CA GLU A 155 4.65 -7.56 14.12
C GLU A 155 5.93 -8.00 13.42
N THR A 156 6.94 -8.42 14.18
CA THR A 156 8.30 -8.59 13.65
C THR A 156 8.40 -9.81 12.73
N VAL A 157 7.97 -10.98 13.21
CA VAL A 157 8.01 -12.23 12.41
C VAL A 157 7.17 -12.10 11.13
N PRO A 158 5.91 -11.62 11.17
CA PRO A 158 5.13 -11.37 9.96
C PRO A 158 5.80 -10.39 9.00
N THR A 159 6.38 -9.31 9.50
CA THR A 159 7.09 -8.33 8.66
C THR A 159 8.32 -8.95 7.98
N MET A 160 9.06 -9.83 8.67
CA MET A 160 10.17 -10.57 8.07
C MET A 160 9.69 -11.55 7.00
N LEU A 161 8.59 -12.27 7.23
CA LEU A 161 7.99 -13.15 6.23
C LEU A 161 7.50 -12.38 5.00
N GLN A 162 6.84 -11.23 5.21
CA GLN A 162 6.43 -10.32 4.13
C GLN A 162 7.65 -9.82 3.34
N THR A 163 8.75 -9.47 4.02
CA THR A 163 10.00 -9.09 3.37
C THR A 163 10.55 -10.22 2.49
N VAL A 164 10.49 -11.47 2.96
CA VAL A 164 10.86 -12.64 2.16
C VAL A 164 9.95 -12.78 0.93
N PHE A 165 8.65 -12.57 1.05
CA PHE A 165 7.71 -12.63 -0.09
C PHE A 165 8.03 -11.56 -1.12
N VAL A 166 8.21 -10.31 -0.71
CA VAL A 166 8.55 -9.22 -1.63
C VAL A 166 9.93 -9.42 -2.24
N GLY A 167 10.91 -9.91 -1.46
CA GLY A 167 12.25 -10.23 -1.95
C GLY A 167 12.23 -11.30 -3.06
N TRP A 168 11.44 -12.37 -2.87
CA TRP A 168 11.24 -13.39 -3.92
C TRP A 168 10.53 -12.83 -5.16
N ALA A 169 9.49 -12.01 -4.96
CA ALA A 169 8.77 -11.36 -6.04
C ALA A 169 9.71 -10.48 -6.87
N MET A 170 10.52 -9.65 -6.20
CA MET A 170 11.53 -8.80 -6.84
C MET A 170 12.61 -9.60 -7.55
N PHE A 171 13.08 -10.70 -6.94
CA PHE A 171 14.03 -11.60 -7.59
C PHE A 171 13.47 -12.10 -8.93
N TRP A 172 12.20 -12.53 -8.98
CA TRP A 172 11.58 -12.96 -10.24
C TRP A 172 11.39 -11.81 -11.23
N ILE A 173 10.99 -10.62 -10.76
CA ILE A 173 10.86 -9.42 -11.59
C ILE A 173 12.18 -9.10 -12.29
N VAL A 174 13.30 -9.16 -11.58
CA VAL A 174 14.62 -8.87 -12.17
C VAL A 174 15.14 -10.04 -13.03
N ALA A 175 15.02 -11.28 -12.56
CA ALA A 175 15.59 -12.45 -13.22
C ALA A 175 14.85 -12.84 -14.52
N GLU A 176 13.52 -12.75 -14.54
CA GLU A 176 12.69 -13.21 -15.65
C GLU A 176 12.22 -12.02 -16.54
N TRP A 177 12.69 -10.80 -16.26
CA TRP A 177 12.43 -9.60 -17.07
C TRP A 177 12.84 -9.75 -18.55
N PRO A 178 14.04 -10.28 -18.89
CA PRO A 178 14.47 -10.34 -20.28
C PRO A 178 13.61 -11.28 -21.14
N SER A 179 12.98 -12.28 -20.52
CA SER A 179 12.13 -13.28 -21.20
C SER A 179 10.71 -12.81 -21.47
N ASP A 180 10.33 -11.59 -21.06
CA ASP A 180 9.00 -11.04 -21.35
C ASP A 180 8.87 -10.67 -22.84
N LEU A 181 8.05 -11.43 -23.56
CA LEU A 181 7.91 -11.42 -25.02
C LEU A 181 7.21 -10.16 -25.58
N ILE A 182 6.57 -9.34 -24.74
CA ILE A 182 5.78 -8.18 -25.19
C ILE A 182 6.58 -6.88 -24.99
N GLU A 183 7.49 -6.58 -25.91
CA GLU A 183 8.42 -5.44 -25.83
C GLU A 183 7.72 -4.08 -25.58
N ALA A 184 6.55 -3.86 -26.19
CA ALA A 184 5.82 -2.59 -26.08
C ALA A 184 5.20 -2.32 -24.69
N ARG A 185 5.10 -3.34 -23.83
CA ARG A 185 4.50 -3.23 -22.48
C ARG A 185 5.44 -3.63 -21.35
N ARG A 186 6.53 -4.31 -21.71
CA ARG A 186 7.61 -4.74 -20.83
C ARG A 186 8.03 -3.57 -19.93
N GLY A 187 8.56 -2.48 -20.51
CA GLY A 187 9.05 -1.28 -19.81
C GLY A 187 8.19 -0.83 -18.61
N VAL A 188 6.91 -0.57 -18.87
CA VAL A 188 5.97 -0.02 -17.91
C VAL A 188 5.59 -1.05 -16.84
N ARG A 189 5.40 -2.32 -17.22
CA ARG A 189 5.01 -3.40 -16.31
C ARG A 189 6.08 -3.66 -15.25
N PHE A 190 7.35 -3.71 -15.65
CA PHE A 190 8.45 -3.87 -14.70
C PHE A 190 8.66 -2.65 -13.85
N LEU A 191 8.61 -1.44 -14.42
CA LEU A 191 8.72 -0.23 -13.61
C LEU A 191 7.63 -0.21 -12.53
N PHE A 192 6.39 -0.55 -12.89
CA PHE A 192 5.28 -0.67 -11.95
C PHE A 192 5.57 -1.72 -10.87
N LEU A 193 5.82 -2.98 -11.25
CA LEU A 193 6.05 -4.06 -10.30
C LEU A 193 7.28 -3.80 -9.41
N LEU A 194 8.35 -3.23 -9.96
CA LEU A 194 9.55 -2.87 -9.22
C LEU A 194 9.26 -1.77 -8.20
N VAL A 195 8.59 -0.69 -8.61
CA VAL A 195 8.26 0.39 -7.67
C VAL A 195 7.33 -0.11 -6.57
N VAL A 196 6.29 -0.88 -6.90
CA VAL A 196 5.39 -1.49 -5.91
C VAL A 196 6.16 -2.38 -4.93
N GLY A 197 7.04 -3.25 -5.43
CA GLY A 197 7.87 -4.10 -4.58
C GLY A 197 8.80 -3.29 -3.67
N VAL A 198 9.47 -2.26 -4.20
CA VAL A 198 10.33 -1.39 -3.40
C VAL A 198 9.53 -0.62 -2.34
N THR A 199 8.37 -0.06 -2.69
CA THR A 199 7.53 0.65 -1.71
C THR A 199 7.01 -0.28 -0.62
N MET A 200 6.67 -1.53 -0.95
CA MET A 200 6.27 -2.53 0.04
C MET A 200 7.42 -2.90 0.98
N LEU A 201 8.64 -3.10 0.46
CA LEU A 201 9.83 -3.34 1.30
C LEU A 201 10.11 -2.17 2.22
N LEU A 202 10.06 -0.94 1.69
CA LEU A 202 10.27 0.27 2.47
C LEU A 202 9.18 0.44 3.53
N ALA A 203 7.91 0.22 3.19
CA ALA A 203 6.82 0.29 4.17
C ALA A 203 7.03 -0.74 5.30
N GLY A 204 7.32 -2.00 4.96
CA GLY A 204 7.56 -3.06 5.94
C GLY A 204 8.77 -2.77 6.84
N LEU A 205 9.93 -2.51 6.25
CA LEU A 205 11.18 -2.34 7.02
C LEU A 205 11.25 -0.98 7.71
N LEU A 206 10.97 0.11 6.98
CA LEU A 206 11.12 1.46 7.52
C LEU A 206 10.06 1.74 8.58
N GLN A 207 8.77 1.44 8.32
CA GLN A 207 7.69 1.84 9.22
C GLN A 207 7.47 0.85 10.37
N ARG A 208 7.85 -0.43 10.23
CA ARG A 208 7.61 -1.43 11.29
C ARG A 208 8.86 -1.85 12.05
N VAL A 209 10.06 -1.72 11.45
CA VAL A 209 11.31 -2.19 12.06
C VAL A 209 12.24 -1.03 12.44
N VAL A 210 12.48 -0.09 11.53
CA VAL A 210 13.49 0.95 11.70
C VAL A 210 12.97 2.14 12.49
N ILE A 211 11.82 2.71 12.08
CA ILE A 211 11.23 3.89 12.72
C ILE A 211 10.21 3.43 13.76
N PRO A 212 10.31 3.86 15.02
CA PRO A 212 9.31 3.55 16.02
C PRO A 212 7.91 4.05 15.60
N PRO A 213 6.83 3.29 15.85
CA PRO A 213 5.49 3.60 15.35
C PRO A 213 4.88 4.87 15.98
N ASN A 214 5.37 5.27 17.15
CA ASN A 214 4.90 6.43 17.90
C ASN A 214 5.59 7.75 17.50
N GLU A 215 6.52 7.72 16.56
CA GLU A 215 7.29 8.90 16.13
C GLU A 215 6.67 9.56 14.89
N VAL A 216 6.77 10.89 14.80
CA VAL A 216 6.18 11.67 13.70
C VAL A 216 6.85 11.36 12.35
N GLU A 217 8.13 10.97 12.37
CA GLU A 217 8.89 10.52 11.21
C GLU A 217 8.23 9.29 10.55
N ASN A 218 7.60 8.43 11.35
CA ASN A 218 6.90 7.24 10.85
C ASN A 218 5.68 7.67 10.02
N TYR A 219 4.93 8.66 10.52
CA TYR A 219 3.80 9.25 9.81
C TYR A 219 4.22 9.91 8.50
N TYR A 220 5.28 10.73 8.50
CA TYR A 220 5.76 11.35 7.26
C TYR A 220 6.31 10.32 6.26
N ALA A 221 7.00 9.28 6.73
CA ALA A 221 7.44 8.18 5.88
C ALA A 221 6.24 7.46 5.22
N HIS A 222 5.14 7.29 5.96
CA HIS A 222 3.89 6.76 5.42
C HIS A 222 3.28 7.64 4.35
N MET A 223 3.10 8.94 4.60
CA MET A 223 2.56 9.85 3.60
C MET A 223 3.44 9.93 2.35
N PHE A 224 4.77 9.89 2.51
CA PHE A 224 5.71 9.89 1.40
C PHE A 224 5.58 8.62 0.52
N LEU A 225 5.49 7.44 1.13
CA LEU A 225 5.33 6.19 0.39
C LEU A 225 3.97 6.11 -0.32
N ILE A 226 2.89 6.57 0.31
CA ILE A 226 1.58 6.71 -0.35
C ILE A 226 1.68 7.65 -1.55
N ALA A 227 2.34 8.80 -1.41
CA ALA A 227 2.48 9.75 -2.51
C ALA A 227 3.24 9.15 -3.71
N ILE A 228 4.35 8.42 -3.47
CA ILE A 228 5.09 7.71 -4.53
C ILE A 228 4.20 6.68 -5.21
N TYR A 229 3.53 5.85 -4.43
CA TYR A 229 2.66 4.81 -4.95
C TYR A 229 1.52 5.40 -5.78
N THR A 230 0.90 6.48 -5.29
CA THR A 230 -0.17 7.22 -5.96
C THR A 230 0.28 7.79 -7.30
N LEU A 231 1.48 8.36 -7.36
CA LEU A 231 2.07 8.85 -8.60
C LEU A 231 2.21 7.72 -9.63
N VAL A 232 2.71 6.55 -9.19
CA VAL A 232 2.87 5.39 -10.07
C VAL A 232 1.53 4.83 -10.52
N ALA A 233 0.56 4.69 -9.61
CA ALA A 233 -0.80 4.26 -9.95
C ALA A 233 -1.45 5.22 -10.97
N PHE A 234 -1.29 6.53 -10.78
CA PHE A 234 -1.77 7.53 -11.72
C PHE A 234 -1.14 7.39 -13.12
N VAL A 235 0.18 7.20 -13.20
CA VAL A 235 0.87 6.96 -14.48
C VAL A 235 0.31 5.72 -15.17
N VAL A 236 0.08 4.63 -14.42
CA VAL A 236 -0.53 3.40 -14.97
C VAL A 236 -1.94 3.69 -15.48
N LEU A 237 -2.77 4.37 -14.70
CA LEU A 237 -4.15 4.71 -15.07
C LEU A 237 -4.22 5.58 -16.34
N VAL A 238 -3.37 6.60 -16.46
CA VAL A 238 -3.31 7.44 -17.68
C VAL A 238 -2.87 6.61 -18.89
N ARG A 239 -1.91 5.69 -18.70
CA ARG A 239 -1.43 4.80 -19.77
C ARG A 239 -2.47 3.76 -20.19
N THR A 240 -3.33 3.30 -19.28
CA THR A 240 -4.42 2.37 -19.61
C THR A 240 -5.54 3.11 -20.35
N LEU A 241 -6.01 4.25 -19.83
CA LEU A 241 -7.08 5.05 -20.42
C LEU A 241 -6.72 5.59 -21.83
N SER A 242 -5.49 6.06 -22.04
CA SER A 242 -5.07 6.56 -23.35
C SER A 242 -5.08 5.49 -24.45
N ARG A 243 -4.89 4.21 -24.09
CA ARG A 243 -4.93 3.08 -25.03
C ARG A 243 -6.35 2.72 -25.45
N ASP A 244 -7.28 2.67 -24.51
CA ASP A 244 -8.69 2.38 -24.80
C ASP A 244 -9.27 3.46 -25.74
N SER A 245 -8.89 4.72 -25.52
CA SER A 245 -9.25 5.86 -26.38
C SER A 245 -8.77 5.69 -27.83
N ALA A 246 -7.53 5.23 -28.02
CA ALA A 246 -6.95 5.03 -29.35
C ALA A 246 -7.62 3.89 -30.13
N HIS A 247 -8.04 2.82 -29.44
CA HIS A 247 -8.76 1.71 -30.06
C HIS A 247 -10.18 2.12 -30.51
N LEU A 248 -10.86 2.97 -29.73
CA LEU A 248 -12.18 3.49 -30.09
C LEU A 248 -12.14 4.43 -31.31
N LEU A 249 -11.10 5.25 -31.46
CA LEU A 249 -10.92 6.13 -32.62
C LEU A 249 -10.58 5.38 -33.92
N GLN A 250 -10.03 4.17 -33.83
CA GLN A 250 -9.77 3.32 -35.01
C GLN A 250 -11.04 2.61 -35.51
N LEU A 251 -12.02 2.37 -34.64
CA LEU A 251 -13.30 1.76 -35.00
C LEU A 251 -14.32 2.77 -35.56
N SER A 252 -14.05 4.08 -35.44
CA SER A 252 -14.91 5.15 -35.94
C SER A 252 -14.47 5.74 -37.29
N ARG A 253 -13.52 5.11 -37.99
CA ARG A 253 -13.11 5.42 -39.37
C ARG A 253 -13.40 4.22 -40.25
#